data_AF-A0A6N1DNU4-F1
#
_entry.id   AF-A0A6N1DNU4-F1
#
_cell.length_a   1.000
_cell.length_b   1.000
_cell.length_c   1.000
_cell.angle_alpha   90.00
_cell.angle_beta   90.00
_cell.angle_gamma   90.00
#
_symmetry.space_group_name_H-M   'P 1'
#
loop_
_entity.id
_entity.type
_entity.pdbx_description
1 polymer ?
#
loop_
_entity_poly.entity_id
_entity_poly.type
_entity_poly.pdbx_seq_one_letter_code
_entity_poly.pdbx_strand_id
1 'polypeptide(L)'
;MSPAKERGSRRLIIGLGVAVVVLGLLYAGWQAWGPRDDGAPDEAARTETVRPADRPPDGPQQEVDPTREAPPFEDAAPAEEADEIAWDALQAHEVLAHMRAVWECYANADCTLGADTDPRAEYFEAGERLAAAMRALNEQHRDHRISDPELAAAALEVLAYDSGPARAEAIQALRALPPSDAHLDALLTTLDQHHDEKLFELALPDLQRYAEQGRRDEVDEFLQSNLRRGAQFPARTIARQLGPFLTPENIAEYRALAEELPEDSRHRALLMETLAEYEGSD
;
A
#
# COMPACT_ATOMS: atom_id res chain seq x y z
N MET A 1 -47.13 -18.41 -48.87
CA MET A 1 -47.93 -17.57 -47.96
C MET A 1 -48.11 -18.32 -46.65
N SER A 2 -47.44 -17.88 -45.59
CA SER A 2 -47.76 -18.21 -44.19
C SER A 2 -47.05 -17.20 -43.28
N PRO A 3 -47.76 -16.32 -42.57
CA PRO A 3 -47.17 -15.40 -41.60
C PRO A 3 -47.41 -15.90 -40.18
N ALA A 4 -46.33 -16.20 -39.46
CA ALA A 4 -46.30 -16.49 -38.04
C ALA A 4 -44.85 -16.20 -37.60
N LYS A 5 -44.50 -15.52 -36.51
CA LYS A 5 -45.20 -15.17 -35.27
C LYS A 5 -44.24 -14.26 -34.51
N GLU A 6 -44.49 -12.95 -34.47
CA GLU A 6 -43.65 -11.99 -33.76
C GLU A 6 -44.47 -11.39 -32.60
N ARG A 7 -44.33 -11.98 -31.40
CA ARG A 7 -44.89 -11.46 -30.14
C ARG A 7 -44.16 -12.11 -28.97
N GLY A 8 -43.05 -11.51 -28.54
CA GLY A 8 -42.27 -12.05 -27.43
C GLY A 8 -41.14 -11.14 -26.93
N SER A 9 -41.29 -9.82 -26.91
CA SER A 9 -40.23 -8.93 -26.36
C SER A 9 -40.78 -7.65 -25.77
N ARG A 10 -41.71 -7.75 -24.80
CA ARG A 10 -42.22 -6.58 -24.05
C ARG A 10 -42.33 -6.78 -22.54
N ARG A 11 -41.94 -7.94 -22.00
CA ARG A 11 -42.00 -8.20 -20.55
C ARG A 11 -40.66 -8.09 -19.82
N LEU A 12 -39.54 -7.94 -20.53
CA LEU A 12 -38.21 -7.88 -19.88
C LEU A 12 -37.77 -6.47 -19.44
N ILE A 13 -38.37 -5.40 -19.97
CA ILE A 13 -37.91 -4.02 -19.70
C ILE A 13 -38.47 -3.47 -18.37
N ILE A 14 -39.56 -4.03 -17.85
CA ILE A 14 -40.20 -3.52 -16.61
C ILE A 14 -39.48 -4.04 -15.36
N GLY A 15 -38.77 -5.17 -15.43
CA GLY A 15 -38.06 -5.75 -14.28
C GLY A 15 -36.80 -4.98 -13.86
N LEU A 16 -36.07 -4.37 -14.82
CA LEU A 16 -34.81 -3.70 -14.52
C LEU A 16 -35.01 -2.34 -13.81
N GLY A 17 -36.09 -1.62 -14.12
CA GLY A 17 -36.34 -0.30 -13.53
C GLY A 17 -36.66 -0.33 -12.04
N VAL A 18 -37.30 -1.40 -11.55
CA VAL A 18 -37.69 -1.52 -10.13
C VAL A 18 -36.49 -1.84 -9.24
N ALA A 19 -35.52 -2.62 -9.73
CA ALA A 19 -34.32 -2.96 -8.97
C ALA A 19 -33.43 -1.74 -8.69
N VAL A 20 -33.30 -0.82 -9.65
CA VAL A 20 -32.49 0.41 -9.50
C VAL A 20 -33.11 1.37 -8.48
N VAL A 21 -34.44 1.48 -8.43
CA VAL A 21 -35.13 2.37 -7.48
C VAL A 21 -35.02 1.85 -6.04
N VAL A 22 -35.10 0.53 -5.82
CA VAL A 22 -34.97 -0.05 -4.47
C VAL A 22 -33.53 0.07 -3.94
N LEU A 23 -32.51 -0.13 -4.78
CA LEU A 23 -31.11 0.08 -4.41
C LEU A 23 -30.81 1.55 -4.08
N GLY A 24 -31.36 2.49 -4.84
CA GLY A 24 -31.20 3.93 -4.57
C GLY A 24 -31.84 4.37 -3.24
N LEU A 25 -33.01 3.81 -2.89
CA LEU A 25 -33.68 4.12 -1.63
C LEU A 25 -32.98 3.51 -0.40
N LEU A 26 -32.37 2.32 -0.55
CA LEU A 26 -31.57 1.71 0.51
C LEU A 26 -30.27 2.49 0.78
N TYR A 27 -29.61 2.99 -0.27
CA TYR A 27 -28.40 3.82 -0.14
C TYR A 27 -28.68 5.16 0.57
N ALA A 28 -29.79 5.82 0.20
CA ALA A 28 -30.18 7.07 0.85
C ALA A 28 -30.58 6.90 2.33
N GLY A 29 -31.16 5.74 2.70
CA GLY A 29 -31.48 5.42 4.09
C GLY A 29 -30.25 5.20 4.96
N TRP A 30 -29.18 4.63 4.40
CA TRP A 30 -27.95 4.35 5.14
C TRP A 30 -27.19 5.63 5.51
N GLN A 31 -27.13 6.63 4.62
CA GLN A 31 -26.48 7.92 4.95
C GLN A 31 -27.22 8.72 6.03
N ALA A 32 -28.53 8.53 6.18
CA ALA A 32 -29.31 9.25 7.19
C ALA A 32 -29.08 8.74 8.63
N TRP A 33 -28.46 7.57 8.80
CA TRP A 33 -28.24 6.88 10.08
C TRP A 33 -26.75 6.73 10.43
N GLY A 34 -25.87 7.52 9.80
CA GLY A 34 -24.50 7.66 10.28
C GLY A 34 -24.46 8.16 11.72
N PRO A 35 -23.45 7.76 12.51
CA PRO A 35 -23.34 8.13 13.92
C PRO A 35 -23.37 9.67 14.04
N ARG A 36 -24.36 10.19 14.78
CA ARG A 36 -24.35 11.57 15.24
C ARG A 36 -23.16 11.69 16.18
N ASP A 37 -22.20 12.51 15.77
CA ASP A 37 -21.09 12.94 16.60
C ASP A 37 -21.66 13.91 17.64
N ASP A 38 -22.16 13.35 18.74
CA ASP A 38 -22.67 14.10 19.88
C ASP A 38 -21.46 14.76 20.55
N GLY A 39 -21.18 15.99 20.12
CA GLY A 39 -20.03 16.80 20.53
C GLY A 39 -19.77 16.70 22.03
N ALA A 40 -18.61 16.12 22.36
CA ALA A 40 -18.04 16.21 23.69
C ALA A 40 -17.77 17.69 24.01
N PRO A 41 -18.13 18.16 25.20
CA PRO A 41 -17.91 19.55 25.59
C PRO A 41 -16.41 19.86 25.69
N ASP A 42 -16.03 21.02 25.17
CA ASP A 42 -14.72 21.67 25.28
C ASP A 42 -14.11 21.49 26.69
N GLU A 43 -13.17 20.56 26.80
CA GLU A 43 -12.32 20.44 27.97
C GLU A 43 -11.24 21.52 27.86
N ALA A 44 -11.54 22.64 28.49
CA ALA A 44 -10.70 23.81 28.60
C ALA A 44 -9.24 23.46 28.94
N ALA A 45 -8.37 23.75 27.98
CA ALA A 45 -6.97 24.14 28.09
C ALA A 45 -6.37 24.07 29.51
N ARG A 46 -5.86 22.90 29.89
CA ARG A 46 -4.74 22.81 30.82
C ARG A 46 -3.45 23.00 30.04
N THR A 47 -3.00 24.26 29.95
CA THR A 47 -1.58 24.55 29.70
C THR A 47 -0.77 24.08 30.91
N GLU A 48 -0.38 22.81 30.89
CA GLU A 48 0.68 22.31 31.73
C GLU A 48 2.00 22.85 31.16
N THR A 49 2.51 23.90 31.78
CA THR A 49 3.85 24.42 31.54
C THR A 49 4.84 23.32 31.89
N VAL A 50 5.23 22.53 30.89
CA VAL A 50 6.34 21.59 30.98
C VAL A 50 7.58 22.42 31.29
N ARG A 51 7.94 22.43 32.57
CA ARG A 51 9.18 22.97 33.08
C ARG A 51 10.31 22.23 32.35
N PRO A 52 11.28 22.92 31.73
CA PRO A 52 12.42 22.25 31.11
C PRO A 52 13.09 21.40 32.19
N ALA A 53 12.96 20.07 32.06
CA ALA A 53 13.66 19.14 32.91
C ALA A 53 15.15 19.43 32.74
N ASP A 54 15.82 19.70 33.86
CA ASP A 54 17.26 19.85 33.95
C ASP A 54 17.91 18.73 33.13
N ARG A 55 18.71 19.13 32.13
CA ARG A 55 19.54 18.21 31.36
C ARG A 55 20.26 17.32 32.38
N PRO A 56 20.13 15.99 32.29
CA PRO A 56 20.99 15.10 33.05
C PRO A 56 22.43 15.54 32.81
N PRO A 57 23.25 15.73 33.86
CA PRO A 57 24.65 16.05 33.69
C PRO A 57 25.27 15.01 32.76
N ASP A 58 26.09 15.47 31.81
CA ASP A 58 26.84 14.65 30.87
C ASP A 58 27.41 13.43 31.62
N GLY A 59 26.73 12.29 31.45
CA GLY A 59 27.19 11.04 32.01
C GLY A 59 28.57 10.75 31.43
N PRO A 60 29.48 10.14 32.19
CA PRO A 60 30.80 9.80 31.69
C PRO A 60 30.62 9.04 30.38
N GLN A 61 31.19 9.60 29.30
CA GLN A 61 31.26 8.93 28.01
C GLN A 61 31.94 7.60 28.27
N GLN A 62 31.15 6.52 28.23
CA GLN A 62 31.67 5.18 28.37
C GLN A 62 32.50 4.93 27.11
N GLU A 63 33.82 5.06 27.24
CA GLU A 63 34.77 4.66 26.20
C GLU A 63 34.45 3.21 25.84
N VAL A 64 33.86 3.04 24.66
CA VAL A 64 33.62 1.74 24.06
C VAL A 64 35.00 1.20 23.74
N ASP A 65 35.52 0.32 24.59
CA ASP A 65 36.81 -0.33 24.40
C ASP A 65 36.79 -1.08 23.05
N PRO A 66 37.54 -0.61 22.03
CA PRO A 66 37.56 -1.24 20.71
C PRO A 66 38.26 -2.61 20.73
N THR A 67 38.78 -3.03 21.88
CA THR A 67 39.49 -4.29 22.09
C THR A 67 38.65 -5.37 22.74
N ARG A 68 37.36 -5.10 23.04
CA ARG A 68 36.46 -6.14 23.55
C ARG A 68 36.19 -7.15 22.43
N GLU A 69 37.01 -8.20 22.39
CA GLU A 69 36.75 -9.41 21.60
C GLU A 69 35.29 -9.82 21.83
N ALA A 70 34.52 -9.89 20.74
CA ALA A 70 33.17 -10.40 20.79
C ALA A 70 33.22 -11.77 21.50
N PRO A 71 32.33 -12.05 22.46
CA PRO A 71 32.27 -13.37 23.05
C PRO A 71 32.18 -14.39 21.91
N PRO A 72 32.92 -15.51 22.00
CA PRO A 72 32.81 -16.56 21.00
C PRO A 72 31.33 -16.88 20.85
N PHE A 73 30.82 -16.73 19.63
CA PHE A 73 29.49 -17.17 19.28
C PHE A 73 29.46 -18.67 19.61
N GLU A 74 28.89 -19.02 20.77
CA GLU A 74 28.55 -20.40 21.07
C GLU A 74 27.68 -20.87 19.92
N ASP A 75 28.11 -21.95 19.25
CA ASP A 75 27.43 -22.58 18.14
C ASP A 75 25.95 -22.76 18.49
N ALA A 76 25.13 -21.82 18.02
CA ALA A 76 23.68 -21.90 18.16
C ALA A 76 23.29 -23.22 17.49
N ALA A 77 22.67 -24.11 18.26
CA ALA A 77 22.14 -25.36 17.75
C ALA A 77 21.35 -25.04 16.46
N PRO A 78 21.53 -25.82 15.38
CA PRO A 78 20.83 -25.57 14.12
C PRO A 78 19.36 -25.41 14.43
N ALA A 79 18.82 -24.23 14.10
CA ALA A 79 17.40 -23.96 14.23
C ALA A 79 16.67 -25.13 13.56
N GLU A 80 15.78 -25.80 14.30
CA GLU A 80 14.93 -26.85 13.73
C GLU A 80 14.30 -26.27 12.46
N GLU A 81 14.51 -26.95 11.33
CA GLU A 81 13.99 -26.58 10.02
C GLU A 81 12.48 -26.42 10.15
N ALA A 82 12.02 -25.18 10.30
CA ALA A 82 10.61 -24.86 10.29
C ALA A 82 10.04 -25.42 8.99
N ASP A 83 8.95 -26.19 9.09
CA ASP A 83 8.29 -26.88 7.97
C ASP A 83 8.11 -25.92 6.79
N GLU A 84 9.05 -25.95 5.85
CA GLU A 84 9.03 -25.07 4.69
C GLU A 84 7.88 -25.57 3.80
N ILE A 85 6.79 -24.83 3.78
CA ILE A 85 5.65 -25.13 2.92
C ILE A 85 6.18 -25.14 1.49
N ALA A 86 6.08 -26.30 0.82
CA ALA A 86 6.48 -26.46 -0.57
C ALA A 86 5.48 -25.74 -1.50
N TRP A 87 5.52 -24.40 -1.51
CA TRP A 87 4.58 -23.54 -2.24
C TRP A 87 4.48 -23.88 -3.73
N ASP A 88 5.58 -24.34 -4.33
CA ASP A 88 5.64 -24.70 -5.74
C ASP A 88 4.77 -25.91 -6.11
N ALA A 89 4.49 -26.79 -5.15
CA ALA A 89 3.64 -27.96 -5.33
C ALA A 89 2.15 -27.65 -5.17
N LEU A 90 1.81 -26.51 -4.55
CA LEU A 90 0.42 -26.11 -4.32
C LEU A 90 -0.20 -25.51 -5.59
N GLN A 91 -1.47 -25.81 -5.82
CA GLN A 91 -2.28 -25.12 -6.82
C GLN A 91 -2.61 -23.70 -6.33
N ALA A 92 -2.85 -22.77 -7.25
CA ALA A 92 -3.12 -21.37 -6.92
C ALA A 92 -4.26 -21.14 -5.92
N HIS A 93 -5.36 -21.91 -6.06
CA HIS A 93 -6.49 -21.83 -5.14
C HIS A 93 -6.13 -22.31 -3.72
N GLU A 94 -5.17 -23.23 -3.60
CA GLU A 94 -4.65 -23.70 -2.31
C GLU A 94 -3.75 -22.64 -1.68
N VAL A 95 -2.90 -21.98 -2.49
CA VAL A 95 -2.08 -20.86 -2.03
C VAL A 95 -2.95 -19.71 -1.53
N LEU A 96 -4.00 -19.33 -2.28
CA LEU A 96 -4.96 -18.30 -1.85
C LEU A 96 -5.73 -18.69 -0.59
N ALA A 97 -6.18 -19.94 -0.48
CA ALA A 97 -6.83 -20.44 0.72
C ALA A 97 -5.90 -20.37 1.93
N HIS A 98 -4.61 -20.69 1.74
CA HIS A 98 -3.61 -20.56 2.79
C HIS A 98 -3.39 -19.11 3.21
N MET A 99 -3.28 -18.18 2.25
CA MET A 99 -3.13 -16.75 2.53
C MET A 99 -4.30 -16.21 3.37
N ARG A 100 -5.53 -16.56 2.98
CA ARG A 100 -6.73 -16.22 3.75
C ARG A 100 -6.69 -16.82 5.14
N ALA A 101 -6.30 -18.08 5.28
CA ALA A 101 -6.21 -18.74 6.58
C ALA A 101 -5.16 -18.07 7.49
N VAL A 102 -4.00 -17.67 6.95
CA VAL A 102 -2.98 -16.92 7.69
C VAL A 102 -3.52 -15.57 8.15
N TRP A 103 -4.18 -14.82 7.25
CA TRP A 103 -4.74 -13.51 7.58
C TRP A 103 -5.89 -13.62 8.59
N GLU A 104 -6.83 -14.54 8.37
CA GLU A 104 -7.94 -14.80 9.29
C GLU A 104 -7.42 -15.22 10.66
N CYS A 105 -6.41 -16.10 10.71
CA CYS A 105 -5.77 -16.43 11.98
C CYS A 105 -5.24 -15.15 12.63
N TYR A 106 -4.34 -14.40 11.98
CA TYR A 106 -3.76 -13.18 12.55
C TYR A 106 -4.82 -12.16 13.05
N ALA A 107 -5.94 -12.00 12.33
CA ALA A 107 -7.03 -11.11 12.72
C ALA A 107 -7.79 -11.57 13.98
N ASN A 108 -7.64 -12.83 14.40
CA ASN A 108 -8.24 -13.40 15.59
C ASN A 108 -7.28 -13.32 16.79
N ALA A 109 -7.79 -12.90 17.95
CA ALA A 109 -6.99 -12.71 19.17
C ALA A 109 -6.35 -14.00 19.73
N ASP A 110 -6.89 -15.17 19.39
CA ASP A 110 -6.43 -16.48 19.87
C ASP A 110 -5.50 -17.19 18.87
N CYS A 111 -5.02 -16.49 17.84
CA CYS A 111 -4.16 -17.10 16.83
C CYS A 111 -2.72 -17.28 17.31
N THR A 112 -2.16 -18.43 16.93
CA THR A 112 -0.76 -18.79 17.10
C THR A 112 -0.25 -19.34 15.76
N LEU A 113 0.48 -18.54 14.98
CA LEU A 113 1.15 -18.98 13.75
C LEU A 113 2.53 -19.54 14.07
N GLY A 114 3.18 -19.06 15.14
CA GLY A 114 4.51 -19.46 15.58
C GLY A 114 4.51 -20.22 16.91
N ALA A 115 5.73 -20.55 17.36
CA ALA A 115 5.97 -21.10 18.69
C ALA A 115 6.00 -20.01 19.78
N ASP A 116 6.10 -18.74 19.36
CA ASP A 116 6.20 -17.58 20.24
C ASP A 116 4.81 -17.05 20.61
N THR A 117 4.64 -16.64 21.86
CA THR A 117 3.38 -16.02 22.33
C THR A 117 3.38 -14.49 22.21
N ASP A 118 4.33 -13.90 21.47
CA ASP A 118 4.41 -12.44 21.28
C ASP A 118 3.54 -12.01 20.08
N PRO A 119 2.45 -11.23 20.30
CA PRO A 119 1.59 -10.75 19.21
C PRO A 119 2.33 -9.98 18.12
N ARG A 120 3.46 -9.34 18.47
CA ARG A 120 4.27 -8.63 17.49
C ARG A 120 5.07 -9.57 16.59
N ALA A 121 5.59 -10.67 17.15
CA ALA A 121 6.27 -11.69 16.36
C ALA A 121 5.29 -12.36 15.39
N GLU A 122 4.08 -12.66 15.88
CA GLU A 122 2.97 -13.22 15.10
C GLU A 122 2.57 -12.33 13.91
N TYR A 123 2.54 -11.01 14.09
CA TYR A 123 2.32 -10.05 13.00
C TYR A 123 3.36 -10.16 11.89
N PHE A 124 4.65 -10.23 12.24
CA PHE A 124 5.71 -10.34 11.25
C PHE A 124 5.71 -11.70 10.56
N GLU A 125 5.49 -12.78 11.31
CA GLU A 125 5.36 -14.13 10.77
C GLU A 125 4.21 -14.22 9.76
N ALA A 126 3.03 -13.66 10.09
CA ALA A 126 1.91 -13.58 9.17
C ALA A 126 2.30 -12.83 7.87
N GLY A 127 2.99 -11.70 8.01
CA GLY A 127 3.45 -10.90 6.89
C GLY A 127 4.42 -11.64 5.97
N GLU A 128 5.41 -12.34 6.53
CA GLU A 128 6.39 -13.12 5.77
C GLU A 128 5.73 -14.31 5.05
N ARG A 129 4.79 -15.02 5.70
CA ARG A 129 4.03 -16.10 5.06
C ARG A 129 3.17 -15.60 3.90
N LEU A 130 2.49 -14.47 4.07
CA LEU A 130 1.72 -13.83 3.00
C LEU A 130 2.61 -13.39 1.85
N ALA A 131 3.79 -12.81 2.13
CA ALA A 131 4.76 -12.43 1.10
C ALA A 131 5.34 -13.65 0.35
N ALA A 132 5.64 -14.75 1.06
CA ALA A 132 6.09 -16.00 0.45
C ALA A 132 5.03 -16.60 -0.47
N ALA A 133 3.77 -16.66 -0.02
CA ALA A 133 2.65 -17.13 -0.82
C ALA A 133 2.42 -16.26 -2.08
N MET A 134 2.53 -14.94 -1.96
CA MET A 134 2.39 -14.03 -3.10
C MET A 134 3.54 -14.19 -4.11
N ARG A 135 4.79 -14.41 -3.64
CA ARG A 135 5.91 -14.77 -4.52
C ARG A 135 5.65 -16.07 -5.28
N ALA A 136 5.09 -17.08 -4.61
CA ALA A 136 4.74 -18.33 -5.27
C ALA A 136 3.69 -18.13 -6.37
N LEU A 137 2.66 -17.30 -6.13
CA LEU A 137 1.68 -16.95 -7.18
C LEU A 137 2.32 -16.19 -8.34
N ASN A 138 3.25 -15.25 -8.08
CA ASN A 138 4.01 -14.57 -9.11
C ASN A 138 4.81 -15.56 -9.99
N GLU A 139 5.43 -16.57 -9.38
CA GLU A 139 6.15 -17.61 -10.12
C GLU A 139 5.20 -18.50 -10.92
N GLN A 140 4.06 -18.91 -10.33
CA GLN A 140 3.02 -19.66 -11.04
C GLN A 140 2.49 -18.89 -12.26
N HIS A 141 2.38 -17.56 -12.19
CA HIS A 141 1.97 -16.73 -13.32
C HIS A 141 3.03 -16.71 -14.44
N ARG A 142 4.31 -16.56 -14.08
CA ARG A 142 5.43 -16.65 -15.04
C ARG A 142 5.50 -18.00 -15.74
N ASP A 143 5.19 -19.07 -15.02
CA ASP A 143 5.07 -20.43 -15.54
C ASP A 143 3.79 -20.69 -16.35
N HIS A 144 2.92 -19.69 -16.51
CA HIS A 144 1.60 -19.79 -17.12
C HIS A 144 0.66 -20.81 -16.46
N ARG A 145 0.86 -21.09 -15.16
CA ARG A 145 0.00 -21.97 -14.34
C ARG A 145 -1.25 -21.26 -13.84
N ILE A 146 -1.21 -19.93 -13.74
CA ILE A 146 -2.38 -19.09 -13.45
C ILE A 146 -2.54 -17.99 -14.48
N SER A 147 -3.77 -17.51 -14.62
CA SER A 147 -4.13 -16.44 -15.55
C SER A 147 -3.95 -15.04 -14.93
N ASP A 148 -3.87 -14.01 -15.78
CA ASP A 148 -3.81 -12.61 -15.35
C ASP A 148 -4.94 -12.23 -14.37
N PRO A 149 -6.23 -12.59 -14.59
CA PRO A 149 -7.29 -12.24 -13.66
C PRO A 149 -7.16 -12.93 -12.29
N GLU A 150 -6.59 -14.14 -12.24
CA GLU A 150 -6.35 -14.84 -10.98
C GLU A 150 -5.25 -14.16 -10.17
N LEU A 151 -4.13 -13.80 -10.81
CA LEU A 151 -3.06 -13.06 -10.15
C LEU A 151 -3.53 -11.65 -9.72
N ALA A 152 -4.31 -10.96 -10.55
CA ALA A 152 -4.88 -9.66 -10.23
C ALA A 152 -5.75 -9.72 -8.98
N ALA A 153 -6.68 -10.68 -8.92
CA ALA A 153 -7.57 -10.86 -7.78
C ALA A 153 -6.78 -11.15 -6.48
N ALA A 154 -5.76 -12.01 -6.57
CA ALA A 154 -4.86 -12.31 -5.46
C ALA A 154 -4.14 -11.05 -4.94
N ALA A 155 -3.52 -10.30 -5.86
CA ALA A 155 -2.75 -9.11 -5.51
C ALA A 155 -3.64 -8.02 -4.89
N LEU A 156 -4.82 -7.77 -5.47
CA LEU A 156 -5.78 -6.80 -4.94
C LEU A 156 -6.29 -7.18 -3.54
N GLU A 157 -6.50 -8.48 -3.30
CA GLU A 157 -6.85 -8.98 -1.96
C GLU A 157 -5.72 -8.74 -0.95
N VAL A 158 -4.47 -9.03 -1.33
CA VAL A 158 -3.31 -8.85 -0.45
C VAL A 158 -3.01 -7.38 -0.14
N LEU A 159 -3.26 -6.47 -1.07
CA LEU A 159 -3.07 -5.03 -0.82
C LEU A 159 -3.91 -4.53 0.37
N ALA A 160 -5.05 -5.17 0.65
CA ALA A 160 -5.90 -4.87 1.78
C ALA A 160 -5.35 -5.37 3.14
N TYR A 161 -4.37 -6.28 3.15
CA TYR A 161 -3.76 -6.80 4.37
C TYR A 161 -2.74 -5.82 4.92
N ASP A 162 -2.72 -5.63 6.25
CA ASP A 162 -1.81 -4.70 6.90
C ASP A 162 -0.38 -5.22 7.05
N SER A 163 0.25 -5.61 5.94
CA SER A 163 1.61 -6.14 5.92
C SER A 163 2.45 -5.50 4.82
N GLY A 164 3.52 -4.79 5.21
CA GLY A 164 4.48 -4.19 4.28
C GLY A 164 5.09 -5.20 3.29
N PRO A 165 5.68 -6.31 3.75
CA PRO A 165 6.24 -7.35 2.88
C PRO A 165 5.21 -7.94 1.91
N ALA A 166 4.00 -8.27 2.39
CA ALA A 166 2.96 -8.84 1.53
C ALA A 166 2.50 -7.84 0.45
N ARG A 167 2.31 -6.57 0.82
CA ARG A 167 1.98 -5.49 -0.13
C ARG A 167 3.07 -5.28 -1.17
N ALA A 168 4.34 -5.32 -0.78
CA ALA A 168 5.45 -5.20 -1.73
C ALA A 168 5.39 -6.26 -2.83
N GLU A 169 5.07 -7.51 -2.47
CA GLU A 169 4.90 -8.60 -3.44
C GLU A 169 3.62 -8.47 -4.27
N ALA A 170 2.54 -7.95 -3.70
CA ALA A 170 1.32 -7.64 -4.43
C ALA A 170 1.51 -6.50 -5.45
N ILE A 171 2.26 -5.46 -5.11
CA ILE A 171 2.64 -4.38 -6.05
C ILE A 171 3.47 -4.96 -7.21
N GLN A 172 4.44 -5.84 -6.91
CA GLN A 172 5.21 -6.53 -7.95
C GLN A 172 4.31 -7.38 -8.87
N ALA A 173 3.30 -8.05 -8.31
CA ALA A 173 2.32 -8.81 -9.08
C ALA A 173 1.53 -7.91 -10.03
N LEU A 174 0.97 -6.79 -9.54
CA LEU A 174 0.22 -5.84 -10.38
C LEU A 174 1.09 -5.25 -11.50
N ARG A 175 2.38 -5.00 -11.23
CA ARG A 175 3.32 -4.51 -12.23
C ARG A 175 3.57 -5.53 -13.37
N ALA A 176 3.49 -6.83 -13.08
CA ALA A 176 3.63 -7.90 -14.08
C ALA A 176 2.41 -8.03 -15.00
N LEU A 177 1.28 -7.44 -14.61
CA LEU A 177 0.01 -7.53 -15.33
C LEU A 177 -0.18 -6.36 -16.31
N PRO A 178 -1.08 -6.51 -17.31
CA PRO A 178 -1.55 -5.39 -18.10
C PRO A 178 -2.13 -4.28 -17.20
N PRO A 179 -1.85 -3.00 -17.48
CA PRO A 179 -2.44 -1.88 -16.76
C PRO A 179 -3.96 -1.93 -16.79
N SER A 180 -4.58 -1.61 -15.65
CA SER A 180 -6.03 -1.44 -15.56
C SER A 180 -6.38 -0.36 -14.55
N ASP A 181 -7.54 0.27 -14.74
CA ASP A 181 -8.02 1.32 -13.84
C ASP A 181 -8.13 0.81 -12.39
N ALA A 182 -8.63 -0.41 -12.22
CA ALA A 182 -8.75 -1.05 -10.90
C ALA A 182 -7.39 -1.24 -10.20
N HIS A 183 -6.33 -1.53 -10.97
CA HIS A 183 -4.98 -1.67 -10.42
C HIS A 183 -4.42 -0.32 -9.98
N LEU A 184 -4.62 0.74 -10.79
CA LEU A 184 -4.22 2.09 -10.43
C LEU A 184 -4.93 2.55 -9.15
N ASP A 185 -6.26 2.45 -9.10
CA ASP A 185 -7.05 2.85 -7.95
C ASP A 185 -6.59 2.14 -6.66
N ALA A 186 -6.29 0.84 -6.76
CA ALA A 186 -5.77 0.06 -5.64
C ALA A 186 -4.38 0.53 -5.21
N LEU A 187 -3.45 0.76 -6.15
CA LEU A 187 -2.11 1.27 -5.86
C LEU A 187 -2.17 2.64 -5.17
N LEU A 188 -2.94 3.59 -5.71
CA LEU A 188 -3.07 4.92 -5.13
C LEU A 188 -3.67 4.85 -3.72
N THR A 189 -4.71 4.04 -3.53
CA THR A 189 -5.33 3.83 -2.21
C THR A 189 -4.36 3.23 -1.21
N THR A 190 -3.62 2.18 -1.59
CA THR A 190 -2.62 1.56 -0.71
C THR A 190 -1.52 2.56 -0.35
N LEU A 191 -0.97 3.30 -1.31
CA LEU A 191 0.11 4.23 -1.02
C LEU A 191 -0.35 5.43 -0.18
N ASP A 192 -1.59 5.90 -0.32
CA ASP A 192 -2.12 6.99 0.51
C ASP A 192 -2.29 6.57 1.98
N GLN A 193 -2.69 5.31 2.20
CA GLN A 193 -2.90 4.74 3.54
C GLN A 193 -1.60 4.34 4.25
N HIS A 194 -0.49 4.23 3.52
CA HIS A 194 0.77 3.69 4.05
C HIS A 194 1.94 4.63 3.88
N HIS A 195 2.85 4.61 4.85
CA HIS A 195 3.98 5.54 4.94
C HIS A 195 5.33 4.86 4.71
N ASP A 196 5.33 3.66 4.13
CA ASP A 196 6.54 2.89 3.85
C ASP A 196 7.18 3.38 2.56
N GLU A 197 8.36 4.00 2.69
CA GLU A 197 9.19 4.48 1.58
C GLU A 197 9.46 3.39 0.53
N LYS A 198 9.63 2.12 0.93
CA LYS A 198 9.90 1.02 0.00
C LYS A 198 8.71 0.74 -0.92
N LEU A 199 7.49 0.90 -0.43
CA LEU A 199 6.29 0.72 -1.27
C LEU A 199 6.22 1.79 -2.36
N PHE A 200 6.59 3.03 -2.04
CA PHE A 200 6.69 4.10 -3.03
C PHE A 200 7.79 3.82 -4.06
N GLU A 201 8.98 3.39 -3.63
CA GLU A 201 10.07 3.02 -4.55
C GLU A 201 9.65 1.91 -5.53
N LEU A 202 8.89 0.92 -5.06
CA LEU A 202 8.39 -0.16 -5.90
C LEU A 202 7.28 0.28 -6.86
N ALA A 203 6.39 1.18 -6.42
CA ALA A 203 5.19 1.55 -7.17
C ALA A 203 5.42 2.69 -8.17
N LEU A 204 6.37 3.60 -7.96
CA LEU A 204 6.58 4.76 -8.83
C LEU A 204 6.81 4.38 -10.30
N PRO A 205 7.65 3.38 -10.66
CA PRO A 205 7.78 2.97 -12.05
C PRO A 205 6.45 2.51 -12.68
N ASP A 206 5.55 1.95 -11.88
CA ASP A 206 4.23 1.54 -12.37
C ASP A 206 3.27 2.72 -12.51
N LEU A 207 3.28 3.68 -11.58
CA LEU A 207 2.53 4.93 -11.70
C LEU A 207 2.95 5.73 -12.94
N GLN A 208 4.24 5.72 -13.29
CA GLN A 208 4.72 6.33 -14.54
C GLN A 208 4.07 5.67 -15.76
N ARG A 209 3.99 4.33 -15.77
CA ARG A 209 3.33 3.56 -16.84
C ARG A 209 1.87 3.98 -17.00
N TYR A 210 1.14 4.24 -15.92
CA TYR A 210 -0.24 4.75 -15.98
C TYR A 210 -0.31 6.19 -16.51
N ALA A 211 0.61 7.07 -16.09
CA ALA A 211 0.65 8.46 -16.58
C ALA A 211 0.87 8.50 -18.10
N GLU A 212 1.76 7.66 -18.63
CA GLU A 212 2.02 7.52 -20.07
C GLU A 212 0.82 6.98 -20.87
N GLN A 213 -0.12 6.30 -20.20
CA GLN A 213 -1.32 5.73 -20.80
C GLN A 213 -2.56 6.63 -20.69
N GLY A 214 -2.37 7.90 -20.34
CA GLY A 214 -3.44 8.90 -20.30
C GLY A 214 -4.10 9.07 -18.93
N ARG A 215 -3.56 8.46 -17.87
CA ARG A 215 -3.97 8.70 -16.47
C ARG A 215 -3.05 9.70 -15.76
N ARG A 216 -2.42 10.60 -16.52
CA ARG A 216 -1.42 11.56 -16.01
C ARG A 216 -1.97 12.46 -14.91
N ASP A 217 -3.11 13.09 -15.13
CA ASP A 217 -3.68 14.08 -14.20
C ASP A 217 -3.89 13.51 -12.80
N GLU A 218 -4.37 12.28 -12.71
CA GLU A 218 -4.62 11.58 -11.44
C GLU A 218 -3.34 11.15 -10.74
N VAL A 219 -2.35 10.68 -11.51
CA VAL A 219 -1.02 10.36 -10.97
C VAL A 219 -0.35 11.64 -10.45
N ASP A 220 -0.40 12.73 -11.21
CA ASP A 220 0.17 14.02 -10.79
C ASP A 220 -0.57 14.57 -9.55
N GLU A 221 -1.90 14.48 -9.49
CA GLU A 221 -2.68 14.87 -8.30
C GLU A 221 -2.23 14.08 -7.06
N PHE A 222 -2.07 12.77 -7.19
CA PHE A 222 -1.60 11.90 -6.11
C PHE A 222 -0.18 12.27 -5.63
N LEU A 223 0.76 12.44 -6.57
CA LEU A 223 2.15 12.78 -6.25
C LEU A 223 2.25 14.17 -5.60
N GLN A 224 1.56 15.17 -6.13
CA GLN A 224 1.50 16.50 -5.54
C GLN A 224 0.87 16.47 -4.15
N SER A 225 -0.21 15.72 -3.94
CA SER A 225 -0.85 15.57 -2.62
C SER A 225 0.12 14.97 -1.60
N ASN A 226 0.84 13.91 -1.96
CA ASN A 226 1.81 13.26 -1.09
C ASN A 226 3.05 14.14 -0.82
N LEU A 227 3.49 14.95 -1.77
CA LEU A 227 4.54 15.94 -1.54
C LEU A 227 4.09 17.04 -0.56
N ARG A 228 2.82 17.49 -0.62
CA ARG A 228 2.28 18.52 0.28
C ARG A 228 2.04 18.01 1.70
N ARG A 229 1.43 16.83 1.83
CA ARG A 229 0.82 16.36 3.10
C ARG A 229 1.19 14.92 3.48
N GLY A 230 1.89 14.20 2.61
CA GLY A 230 2.28 12.82 2.86
C GLY A 230 3.34 12.72 3.96
N ALA A 231 3.62 11.49 4.38
CA ALA A 231 4.66 11.24 5.36
C ALA A 231 6.04 11.65 4.85
N GLN A 232 6.92 12.01 5.79
CA GLN A 232 8.22 12.59 5.47
C GLN A 232 9.09 11.70 4.56
N PHE A 233 9.06 10.39 4.72
CA PHE A 233 9.86 9.45 3.93
C PHE A 233 9.31 9.27 2.51
N PRO A 234 8.02 8.90 2.30
CA PRO A 234 7.39 8.92 0.98
C PRO A 234 7.58 10.21 0.20
N ALA A 235 7.38 11.39 0.83
CA ALA A 235 7.55 12.67 0.17
C ALA A 235 8.98 12.89 -0.35
N ARG A 236 10.01 12.45 0.41
CA ARG A 236 11.42 12.51 -0.04
C ARG A 236 11.69 11.55 -1.19
N THR A 237 11.07 10.37 -1.17
CA THR A 237 11.19 9.38 -2.25
C THR A 237 10.56 9.87 -3.53
N ILE A 238 9.33 10.39 -3.46
CA ILE A 238 8.67 11.03 -4.60
C ILE A 238 9.54 12.17 -5.13
N ALA A 239 10.01 13.07 -4.27
CA ALA A 239 10.84 14.20 -4.69
C ALA A 239 12.08 13.76 -5.49
N ARG A 240 12.82 12.75 -5.00
CA ARG A 240 14.02 12.21 -5.69
C ARG A 240 13.73 11.52 -7.01
N GLN A 241 12.57 10.86 -7.11
CA GLN A 241 12.20 10.02 -8.24
C GLN A 241 11.18 10.68 -9.16
N LEU A 242 10.96 11.99 -9.02
CA LEU A 242 9.96 12.72 -9.79
C LEU A 242 10.36 12.91 -11.26
N GLY A 243 11.66 12.85 -11.57
CA GLY A 243 12.20 13.16 -12.90
C GLY A 243 11.42 12.55 -14.08
N PRO A 244 11.15 11.22 -14.09
CA PRO A 244 10.39 10.57 -15.16
C PRO A 244 8.92 11.02 -15.31
N PHE A 245 8.37 11.72 -14.32
CA PHE A 245 7.00 12.25 -14.36
C PHE A 245 6.94 13.69 -14.87
N LEU A 246 8.07 14.39 -14.92
CA LEU A 246 8.14 15.78 -15.35
C LEU A 246 7.96 15.91 -16.87
N THR A 247 7.17 16.90 -17.26
CA THR A 247 6.86 17.25 -18.64
C THR A 247 6.88 18.78 -18.78
N PRO A 248 7.04 19.32 -20.00
CA PRO A 248 6.93 20.77 -20.21
C PRO A 248 5.58 21.33 -19.74
N GLU A 249 4.53 20.52 -19.76
CA GLU A 249 3.18 20.91 -19.39
C GLU A 249 2.98 21.01 -17.86
N ASN A 250 3.59 20.12 -17.06
CA ASN A 250 3.35 20.06 -15.60
C ASN A 250 4.47 20.64 -14.73
N ILE A 251 5.66 20.94 -15.28
CA ILE A 251 6.81 21.44 -14.50
C ILE A 251 6.50 22.71 -13.69
N ALA A 252 5.67 23.61 -14.23
CA ALA A 252 5.30 24.85 -13.56
C ALA A 252 4.53 24.60 -12.25
N GLU A 253 3.70 23.56 -12.22
CA GLU A 253 2.92 23.19 -11.03
C GLU A 253 3.82 22.62 -9.92
N TYR A 254 4.76 21.75 -10.27
CA TYR A 254 5.73 21.22 -9.31
C TYR A 254 6.69 22.30 -8.78
N ARG A 255 7.03 23.30 -9.60
CA ARG A 255 7.80 24.47 -9.13
C ARG A 255 7.01 25.30 -8.12
N ALA A 256 5.75 25.61 -8.42
CA ALA A 256 4.87 26.34 -7.50
C ALA A 256 4.70 25.56 -6.18
N LEU A 257 4.51 24.24 -6.26
CA LEU A 257 4.49 23.36 -5.10
C LEU A 257 5.79 23.45 -4.28
N ALA A 258 6.97 23.42 -4.91
CA ALA A 258 8.23 23.53 -4.19
C ALA A 258 8.39 24.88 -3.44
N GLU A 259 7.75 25.95 -3.91
CA GLU A 259 7.71 27.25 -3.24
C GLU A 259 6.77 27.27 -2.03
N GLU A 260 5.73 26.43 -2.02
CA GLU A 260 4.79 26.28 -0.90
C GLU A 260 5.36 25.47 0.27
N LEU A 261 6.33 24.59 -0.01
CA LEU A 261 6.94 23.71 1.00
C LEU A 261 7.85 24.51 1.97
N PRO A 262 8.02 24.06 3.24
CA PRO A 262 8.92 24.72 4.18
C PRO A 262 10.34 24.82 3.63
N GLU A 263 10.93 26.02 3.70
CA GLU A 263 12.19 26.34 3.01
C GLU A 263 13.36 25.42 3.39
N ASP A 264 13.39 24.99 4.65
CA ASP A 264 14.41 24.13 5.27
C ASP A 264 14.09 22.63 5.17
N SER A 265 12.96 22.25 4.56
CA SER A 265 12.57 20.85 4.46
C SER A 265 13.42 20.08 3.46
N ARG A 266 13.82 18.85 3.85
CA ARG A 266 14.66 18.00 3.00
C ARG A 266 13.97 17.61 1.68
N HIS A 267 12.66 17.37 1.68
CA HIS A 267 11.95 16.99 0.46
C HIS A 267 11.78 18.17 -0.50
N ARG A 268 11.63 19.41 -0.01
CA ARG A 268 11.72 20.60 -0.87
C ARG A 268 13.08 20.70 -1.54
N ALA A 269 14.18 20.54 -0.79
CA ALA A 269 15.53 20.60 -1.35
C ALA A 269 15.72 19.55 -2.46
N LEU A 270 15.24 18.32 -2.24
CA LEU A 270 15.28 17.24 -3.23
C LEU A 270 14.40 17.55 -4.45
N LEU A 271 13.19 18.10 -4.24
CA LEU A 271 12.30 18.47 -5.33
C LEU A 271 12.91 19.56 -6.21
N MET A 272 13.52 20.59 -5.61
CA MET A 272 14.22 21.65 -6.33
C MET A 272 15.42 21.13 -7.12
N GLU A 273 16.18 20.17 -6.57
CA GLU A 273 17.28 19.50 -7.26
C GLU A 273 16.78 18.76 -8.50
N THR A 274 15.75 17.92 -8.36
CA THR A 274 15.17 17.17 -9.48
C THR A 274 14.56 18.08 -10.56
N LEU A 275 13.92 19.20 -10.18
CA LEU A 275 13.42 20.19 -11.15
C LEU A 275 14.56 20.83 -11.93
N ALA A 276 15.66 21.20 -11.27
CA ALA A 276 16.83 21.80 -11.91
C ALA A 276 17.54 20.82 -12.86
N GLU A 277 17.60 19.52 -12.50
CA GLU A 277 18.16 18.47 -13.37
C GLU A 277 17.36 18.30 -14.66
N TYR A 278 16.03 18.33 -14.57
CA TYR A 278 15.15 18.25 -15.73
C TYR A 278 15.37 19.44 -16.67
N GLU A 279 15.35 20.67 -16.15
CA GLU A 279 15.55 21.90 -16.93
C GLU A 279 16.93 21.98 -17.59
N GLY A 280 17.96 21.37 -16.99
CA GLY A 280 19.31 21.33 -17.52
C GLY A 280 19.55 20.24 -18.57
N SER A 281 18.58 19.35 -18.79
CA SER A 281 18.68 18.22 -19.73
C SER A 281 18.14 18.52 -21.13
N ASP A 282 17.44 19.65 -21.31
CA ASP A 282 16.93 20.18 -22.59
C ASP A 282 17.97 21.01 -23.37
#